data_AF-C3YB18-F1
#
_entry.id   AF-C3YB18-F1
#
_cell.length_a   1.000
_cell.length_b   1.000
_cell.length_c   1.000
_cell.angle_alpha   90.00
_cell.angle_beta   90.00
_cell.angle_gamma   90.00
#
_symmetry.space_group_name_H-M   'P 1'
#
loop_
_entity.id
_entity.type
_entity.pdbx_description
1 polymer ?
#
loop_
_entity_poly.entity_id
_entity_poly.type
_entity_poly.pdbx_seq_one_letter_code
_entity_poly.pdbx_strand_id
1 'polypeptide(L)'
;MAARRTSWATLLGLFVVFCNWLFIGAKIFQVLEEHEEEDIRKPDNDLVEKLVKSMVGRSFESEKEVFEFIEEIDAARNVTVKTGIDNCSSSLDYMEALFLCLTIVTTIGYGHVQITTDAGKIFCCFYAFFGIPITLTMLAAIGGKLADGNRFLEDQVKKRLAFLKKHPDTIRFVNIFIVTTVNLGVFFFLPAYVFSRLETEWSYLDALYYMFITLSTVGFGDYVATQETRPTYTQNIAYKIGLFCWIMTGLCFLASVFDLLVEEMKGIEDRIKEEITKPSGESDLDNEKGKDIQGQDTKDEQHGEGMSLRARTSKKTVSHEEMEETETCLPDKEKHA
;
A
#
# COMPACT_ATOMS: atom_id res chain seq x y z
N MET A 1 21.42 9.58 -12.85
CA MET A 1 21.37 8.14 -12.54
C MET A 1 21.01 7.40 -13.82
N ALA A 2 21.93 6.62 -14.39
CA ALA A 2 21.60 5.78 -15.53
C ALA A 2 20.76 4.60 -15.03
N ALA A 3 19.48 4.55 -15.41
CA ALA A 3 18.63 3.40 -15.14
C ALA A 3 19.28 2.17 -15.81
N ARG A 4 19.74 1.21 -15.01
CA ARG A 4 20.30 -0.05 -15.52
C ARG A 4 19.20 -0.73 -16.32
N ARG A 5 19.36 -0.80 -17.65
CA ARG A 5 18.36 -1.37 -18.56
C ARG A 5 18.14 -2.84 -18.18
N THR A 6 16.98 -3.17 -17.61
CA THR A 6 16.59 -4.54 -17.31
C THR A 6 16.66 -5.36 -18.60
N SER A 7 17.29 -6.54 -18.54
CA SER A 7 17.41 -7.38 -19.72
C SER A 7 16.04 -7.98 -20.07
N TRP A 8 15.78 -8.20 -21.36
CA TRP A 8 14.56 -8.89 -21.82
C TRP A 8 14.40 -10.27 -21.19
N ALA A 9 15.50 -10.96 -20.90
CA ALA A 9 15.48 -12.24 -20.19
C ALA A 9 14.98 -12.11 -18.74
N THR A 10 15.39 -11.07 -18.03
CA THR A 10 14.89 -10.78 -16.66
C THR A 10 13.39 -10.45 -16.69
N LEU A 11 12.94 -9.66 -17.67
CA LEU A 11 11.52 -9.35 -17.84
C LEU A 11 10.70 -10.61 -18.15
N LEU A 12 11.19 -11.49 -19.03
CA LEU A 12 10.54 -12.75 -19.33
C LEU A 12 10.46 -13.65 -18.09
N GLY A 13 11.53 -13.72 -17.30
CA GLY A 13 11.54 -14.45 -16.03
C GLY A 13 10.50 -13.93 -15.04
N LEU A 14 10.44 -12.60 -14.83
CA LEU A 14 9.43 -11.98 -13.96
C LEU A 14 8.00 -12.22 -14.47
N PHE A 15 7.79 -12.16 -15.79
CA PHE A 15 6.50 -12.46 -16.40
C PHE A 15 6.07 -13.91 -16.15
N VAL A 16 6.98 -14.88 -16.30
CA VAL A 16 6.70 -16.28 -15.98
C VAL A 16 6.34 -16.46 -14.51
N VAL A 17 7.07 -15.84 -13.57
CA VAL A 17 6.74 -15.87 -12.14
C VAL A 17 5.36 -15.28 -11.88
N PHE A 18 5.04 -14.14 -12.48
CA PHE A 18 3.72 -13.52 -12.37
C PHE A 18 2.60 -14.41 -12.92
N CYS A 19 2.76 -15.01 -14.09
CA CYS A 19 1.77 -15.95 -14.64
C CYS A 19 1.56 -17.16 -13.71
N ASN A 20 2.64 -17.73 -13.17
CA ASN A 20 2.53 -18.82 -12.20
C ASN A 20 1.77 -18.38 -10.93
N TRP A 21 2.04 -17.17 -10.41
CA TRP A 21 1.31 -16.61 -9.29
C TRP A 21 -0.19 -16.52 -9.57
N LEU A 22 -0.59 -16.10 -10.77
CA LEU A 22 -1.99 -16.07 -11.19
C LEU A 22 -2.61 -17.48 -11.25
N PHE A 23 -1.92 -18.47 -11.82
CA PHE A 23 -2.45 -19.84 -11.89
C PHE A 23 -2.63 -20.48 -10.51
N ILE A 24 -1.68 -20.26 -9.59
CA ILE A 24 -1.79 -20.71 -8.21
C ILE A 24 -3.01 -20.05 -7.54
N GLY A 25 -3.13 -18.74 -7.65
CA GLY A 25 -4.27 -17.99 -7.11
C GLY A 25 -5.60 -18.47 -7.68
N ALA A 26 -5.68 -18.65 -9.01
CA ALA A 26 -6.87 -19.15 -9.69
C ALA A 26 -7.29 -20.54 -9.17
N LYS A 27 -6.34 -21.45 -8.96
CA LYS A 27 -6.67 -22.78 -8.46
C LYS A 27 -7.11 -22.75 -7.01
N ILE A 28 -6.51 -21.92 -6.17
CA ILE A 28 -6.90 -21.74 -4.77
C ILE A 28 -8.31 -21.16 -4.69
N PHE A 29 -8.59 -20.06 -5.40
CA PHE A 29 -9.94 -19.47 -5.45
C PHE A 29 -10.97 -20.44 -6.01
N GLN A 30 -10.66 -21.17 -7.07
CA GLN A 30 -11.56 -22.20 -7.59
C GLN A 30 -11.92 -23.21 -6.50
N VAL A 31 -10.95 -23.77 -5.78
CA VAL A 31 -11.22 -24.80 -4.76
C VAL A 31 -11.97 -24.24 -3.56
N LEU A 32 -11.62 -23.04 -3.09
CA LEU A 32 -12.25 -22.43 -1.93
C LEU A 32 -13.70 -22.01 -2.23
N GLU A 33 -13.91 -21.31 -3.34
CA GLU A 33 -15.23 -20.78 -3.71
C GLU A 33 -16.17 -21.88 -4.25
N GLU A 34 -15.66 -22.86 -5.01
CA GLU A 34 -16.48 -23.98 -5.53
C GLU A 34 -16.95 -24.91 -4.39
N HIS A 35 -16.12 -25.12 -3.36
CA HIS A 35 -16.51 -25.92 -2.20
C HIS A 35 -17.57 -25.22 -1.34
N GLU A 36 -17.50 -23.89 -1.24
CA GLU A 36 -18.48 -23.11 -0.48
C GLU A 36 -19.79 -22.90 -1.29
N GLU A 37 -19.73 -22.91 -2.62
CA GLU A 37 -20.90 -22.96 -3.50
C GLU A 37 -21.74 -24.24 -3.31
N GLU A 38 -21.17 -25.37 -2.89
CA GLU A 38 -21.98 -26.57 -2.64
C GLU A 38 -22.77 -26.54 -1.32
N ASP A 39 -22.32 -25.75 -0.33
CA ASP A 39 -22.83 -25.75 1.06
C ASP A 39 -23.58 -24.45 1.45
N ILE A 40 -23.20 -23.28 0.92
CA ILE A 40 -23.80 -21.96 1.24
C ILE A 40 -24.53 -21.35 0.04
N ARG A 41 -24.03 -21.60 -1.19
CA ARG A 41 -24.43 -20.90 -2.41
C ARG A 41 -24.77 -21.85 -3.55
N LYS A 42 -25.42 -22.99 -3.26
CA LYS A 42 -26.41 -23.43 -4.24
C LYS A 42 -27.31 -22.21 -4.37
N PRO A 43 -27.55 -21.63 -5.57
CA PRO A 43 -28.70 -20.74 -5.72
C PRO A 43 -29.78 -21.49 -5.00
N ASP A 44 -30.36 -20.91 -3.96
CA ASP A 44 -31.18 -21.64 -3.00
C ASP A 44 -32.30 -22.24 -3.84
N ASN A 45 -32.01 -23.39 -4.42
CA ASN A 45 -32.74 -23.90 -5.56
C ASN A 45 -34.02 -24.39 -4.95
N ASP A 46 -33.96 -24.79 -3.68
CA ASP A 46 -35.09 -24.95 -2.79
C ASP A 46 -35.86 -23.64 -2.55
N LEU A 47 -35.28 -22.45 -2.31
CA LEU A 47 -36.05 -21.18 -2.28
C LEU A 47 -36.60 -20.76 -3.65
N VAL A 48 -35.80 -20.83 -4.72
CA VAL A 48 -36.19 -20.47 -6.08
C VAL A 48 -37.24 -21.44 -6.56
N GLU A 49 -37.10 -22.74 -6.30
CA GLU A 49 -38.10 -23.78 -6.59
C GLU A 49 -39.31 -23.65 -5.67
N LYS A 50 -39.17 -23.30 -4.38
CA LYS A 50 -40.31 -22.97 -3.50
C LYS A 50 -41.04 -21.73 -3.98
N LEU A 51 -40.31 -20.71 -4.42
CA LEU A 51 -40.86 -19.45 -4.93
C LEU A 51 -41.58 -19.72 -6.26
N VAL A 52 -40.92 -20.39 -7.20
CA VAL A 52 -41.47 -20.82 -8.49
C VAL A 52 -42.69 -21.70 -8.26
N LYS A 53 -42.63 -22.74 -7.43
CA LYS A 53 -43.79 -23.58 -7.08
C LYS A 53 -44.90 -22.82 -6.34
N SER A 54 -44.57 -21.79 -5.57
CA SER A 54 -45.57 -20.95 -4.90
C SER A 54 -46.27 -19.97 -5.86
N MET A 55 -45.59 -19.57 -6.93
CA MET A 55 -46.09 -18.65 -7.96
C MET A 55 -46.82 -19.39 -9.09
N VAL A 56 -46.36 -20.58 -9.46
CA VAL A 56 -47.03 -21.48 -10.40
C VAL A 56 -48.36 -21.96 -9.79
N GLY A 57 -49.45 -21.75 -10.52
CA GLY A 57 -50.81 -22.08 -10.07
C GLY A 57 -51.51 -20.98 -9.25
N ARG A 58 -50.80 -19.94 -8.81
CA ARG A 58 -51.42 -18.70 -8.27
C ARG A 58 -51.45 -17.56 -9.28
N SER A 59 -50.35 -17.35 -9.99
CA SER A 59 -50.17 -16.18 -10.87
C SER A 59 -49.58 -16.52 -12.24
N PHE A 60 -48.94 -17.69 -12.39
CA PHE A 60 -48.33 -18.14 -13.65
C PHE A 60 -48.71 -19.60 -13.95
N GLU A 61 -48.82 -19.98 -15.22
CA GLU A 61 -49.28 -21.31 -15.63
C GLU A 61 -48.13 -22.33 -15.73
N SER A 62 -46.88 -21.85 -15.90
CA SER A 62 -45.72 -22.72 -16.02
C SER A 62 -44.48 -22.15 -15.32
N GLU A 63 -43.54 -23.03 -14.94
CA GLU A 63 -42.25 -22.62 -14.37
C GLU A 63 -41.46 -21.75 -15.35
N LYS A 64 -41.62 -21.96 -16.66
CA LYS A 64 -40.96 -21.16 -17.70
C LYS A 64 -41.40 -19.70 -17.68
N GLU A 65 -42.69 -19.42 -17.48
CA GLU A 65 -43.19 -18.04 -17.36
C GLU A 65 -42.62 -17.34 -16.12
N VAL A 66 -42.41 -18.09 -15.03
CA VAL A 66 -41.78 -17.53 -13.84
C VAL A 66 -40.31 -17.19 -14.09
N PHE A 67 -39.58 -18.04 -14.82
CA PHE A 67 -38.19 -17.74 -15.19
C PHE A 67 -38.09 -16.58 -16.18
N GLU A 68 -38.98 -16.50 -17.19
CA GLU A 68 -39.06 -15.34 -18.09
C GLU A 68 -39.38 -14.05 -17.32
N PHE A 69 -40.28 -14.12 -16.32
CA PHE A 69 -40.59 -12.98 -15.46
C PHE A 69 -39.43 -12.60 -14.54
N ILE A 70 -38.67 -13.56 -14.00
CA ILE A 70 -37.45 -13.30 -13.22
C ILE A 70 -36.37 -12.68 -14.11
N GLU A 71 -36.22 -13.16 -15.34
CA GLU A 71 -35.30 -12.59 -16.33
C GLU A 71 -35.71 -11.16 -16.73
N GLU A 72 -37.02 -10.90 -16.87
CA GLU A 72 -37.56 -9.57 -17.10
C GLU A 72 -37.37 -8.66 -15.87
N ILE A 73 -37.52 -9.18 -14.65
CA ILE A 73 -37.19 -8.46 -13.40
C ILE A 73 -35.69 -8.16 -13.31
N ASP A 74 -34.82 -9.11 -13.65
CA ASP A 74 -33.37 -8.91 -13.58
C ASP A 74 -32.87 -7.96 -14.69
N ALA A 75 -33.47 -8.05 -15.89
CA ALA A 75 -33.30 -7.06 -16.94
C ALA A 75 -33.80 -5.67 -16.49
N ALA A 76 -34.90 -5.60 -15.74
CA ALA A 76 -35.40 -4.37 -15.13
C ALA A 76 -34.55 -3.95 -13.90
N ARG A 77 -33.84 -4.83 -13.23
CA ARG A 77 -32.94 -4.51 -12.10
C ARG A 77 -31.77 -3.64 -12.55
N ASN A 78 -31.28 -3.85 -13.77
CA ASN A 78 -30.32 -2.97 -14.45
C ASN A 78 -30.91 -1.60 -14.83
N VAL A 79 -32.24 -1.45 -14.75
CA VAL A 79 -33.00 -0.21 -14.97
C VAL A 79 -33.73 0.14 -13.67
N THR A 80 -32.99 0.56 -12.64
CA THR A 80 -33.47 1.02 -11.32
C THR A 80 -35.00 1.21 -11.25
N VAL A 81 -35.73 0.14 -10.98
CA VAL A 81 -37.19 0.20 -10.93
C VAL A 81 -37.54 0.99 -9.68
N LYS A 82 -38.06 2.21 -9.86
CA LYS A 82 -38.69 2.97 -8.77
C LYS A 82 -40.03 2.32 -8.44
N THR A 83 -39.99 1.17 -7.78
CA THR A 83 -41.15 0.61 -7.10
C THR A 83 -41.52 1.57 -5.99
N GLY A 84 -42.68 2.23 -6.10
CA GLY A 84 -43.22 3.13 -5.06
C GLY A 84 -43.55 2.44 -3.71
N ILE A 85 -43.07 1.21 -3.51
CA ILE A 85 -43.14 0.42 -2.27
C ILE A 85 -41.79 0.49 -1.52
N ASP A 86 -40.72 0.88 -2.22
CA ASP A 86 -39.45 1.25 -1.61
C ASP A 86 -39.45 2.74 -1.33
N ASN A 87 -39.70 3.10 -0.07
CA ASN A 87 -39.13 4.33 0.50
C ASN A 87 -37.58 4.25 0.63
N CYS A 88 -36.92 3.35 -0.11
CA CYS A 88 -35.48 3.12 -0.09
C CYS A 88 -34.77 3.89 -1.22
N SER A 89 -34.26 5.07 -0.84
CA SER A 89 -32.86 5.47 -1.12
C SER A 89 -32.30 5.22 -2.53
N SER A 90 -32.92 5.77 -3.57
CA SER A 90 -32.32 5.82 -4.93
C SER A 90 -32.46 7.20 -5.58
N SER A 91 -32.30 8.25 -4.75
CA SER A 91 -31.74 9.51 -5.24
C SER A 91 -30.28 9.51 -4.82
N LEU A 92 -29.36 9.51 -5.80
CA LEU A 92 -27.94 9.78 -5.53
C LEU A 92 -27.87 11.11 -4.78
N ASP A 93 -27.75 11.03 -3.46
CA ASP A 93 -27.68 12.22 -2.64
C ASP A 93 -26.31 12.87 -2.85
N TYR A 94 -26.18 14.16 -2.53
CA TYR A 94 -24.93 14.87 -2.78
C TYR A 94 -23.73 14.24 -2.04
N MET A 95 -23.94 13.64 -0.87
CA MET A 95 -22.87 13.03 -0.07
C MET A 95 -22.46 11.66 -0.63
N GLU A 96 -23.38 10.93 -1.23
CA GLU A 96 -23.13 9.69 -1.97
C GLU A 96 -22.45 9.99 -3.31
N ALA A 97 -22.85 11.06 -4.01
CA ALA A 97 -22.12 11.57 -5.18
C ALA A 97 -20.68 11.99 -4.82
N LEU A 98 -20.50 12.64 -3.66
CA LEU A 98 -19.17 13.00 -3.16
C LEU A 98 -18.32 11.76 -2.85
N PHE A 99 -18.92 10.71 -2.30
CA PHE A 99 -18.24 9.44 -2.07
C PHE A 99 -17.90 8.72 -3.38
N LEU A 100 -18.78 8.73 -4.37
CA LEU A 100 -18.48 8.25 -5.72
C LEU A 100 -17.26 9.00 -6.29
N CYS A 101 -17.27 10.33 -6.23
CA CYS A 101 -16.13 11.16 -6.63
C CYS A 101 -14.83 10.77 -5.92
N LEU A 102 -14.89 10.54 -4.59
CA LEU A 102 -13.75 10.04 -3.82
C LEU A 102 -13.21 8.72 -4.41
N THR A 103 -14.08 7.73 -4.61
CA THR A 103 -13.69 6.39 -5.11
C THR A 103 -13.10 6.44 -6.52
N ILE A 104 -13.52 7.40 -7.35
CA ILE A 104 -12.96 7.64 -8.69
C ILE A 104 -11.53 8.18 -8.56
N VAL A 105 -11.33 9.23 -7.77
CA VAL A 105 -10.01 9.91 -7.69
C VAL A 105 -8.98 9.13 -6.89
N THR A 106 -9.40 8.25 -5.97
CA THR A 106 -8.53 7.31 -5.24
C THR A 106 -8.34 5.99 -5.97
N THR A 107 -8.97 5.80 -7.13
CA THR A 107 -8.91 4.58 -7.94
C THR A 107 -9.42 3.31 -7.25
N ILE A 108 -10.20 3.46 -6.16
CA ILE A 108 -10.81 2.31 -5.46
C ILE A 108 -11.95 1.73 -6.30
N GLY A 109 -12.86 2.58 -6.78
CA GLY A 109 -13.88 2.19 -7.75
C GLY A 109 -14.81 1.03 -7.36
N TYR A 110 -15.41 1.04 -6.16
CA TYR A 110 -16.31 -0.05 -5.68
C TYR A 110 -17.44 -0.48 -6.62
N GLY A 111 -17.89 0.36 -7.55
CA GLY A 111 -18.93 -0.02 -8.50
C GLY A 111 -20.36 -0.16 -7.94
N HIS A 112 -20.57 -0.01 -6.62
CA HIS A 112 -21.91 0.00 -5.99
C HIS A 112 -22.81 1.13 -6.51
N VAL A 113 -22.23 2.27 -6.87
CA VAL A 113 -22.90 3.35 -7.63
C VAL A 113 -22.32 3.40 -9.02
N GLN A 114 -23.17 3.21 -10.04
CA GLN A 114 -22.76 3.16 -11.43
C GLN A 114 -23.18 4.41 -12.21
N ILE A 115 -22.32 4.85 -13.13
CA ILE A 115 -22.58 5.98 -14.01
C ILE A 115 -23.24 5.48 -15.29
N THR A 116 -24.57 5.58 -15.35
CA THR A 116 -25.36 5.02 -16.46
C THR A 116 -25.46 5.97 -17.65
N THR A 117 -25.50 7.29 -17.40
CA THR A 117 -25.69 8.31 -18.45
C THR A 117 -24.42 8.54 -19.28
N ASP A 118 -24.57 8.74 -20.60
CA ASP A 118 -23.43 8.97 -21.49
C ASP A 118 -22.68 10.28 -21.17
N ALA A 119 -23.42 11.34 -20.82
CA ALA A 119 -22.82 12.58 -20.33
C ALA A 119 -22.02 12.36 -19.03
N GLY A 120 -22.53 11.55 -18.10
CA GLY A 120 -21.84 11.19 -16.87
C GLY A 120 -20.55 10.40 -17.13
N LYS A 121 -20.56 9.46 -18.08
CA LYS A 121 -19.37 8.68 -18.47
C LYS A 121 -18.28 9.60 -19.03
N ILE A 122 -18.64 10.52 -19.92
CA ILE A 122 -17.71 11.52 -20.47
C ILE A 122 -17.14 12.40 -19.34
N PHE A 123 -18.00 12.91 -18.46
CA PHE A 123 -17.58 13.71 -17.31
C PHE A 123 -16.62 12.94 -16.40
N CYS A 124 -16.92 11.67 -16.10
CA CYS A 124 -16.08 10.80 -15.27
C CYS A 124 -14.67 10.67 -15.83
N CYS A 125 -14.51 10.49 -17.15
CA CYS A 125 -13.19 10.41 -17.78
C CYS A 125 -12.37 11.70 -17.56
N PHE A 126 -12.96 12.88 -17.77
CA PHE A 126 -12.29 14.15 -17.52
C PHE A 126 -11.99 14.37 -16.03
N TYR A 127 -12.95 14.03 -15.16
CA TYR A 127 -12.82 14.18 -13.72
C TYR A 127 -11.68 13.30 -13.17
N ALA A 128 -11.59 12.04 -13.59
CA ALA A 128 -10.53 11.12 -13.20
C ALA A 128 -9.15 11.58 -13.71
N PHE A 129 -9.06 12.07 -14.96
CA PHE A 129 -7.79 12.51 -15.56
C PHE A 129 -7.08 13.59 -14.75
N PHE A 130 -7.83 14.59 -14.22
CA PHE A 130 -7.26 15.63 -13.37
C PHE A 130 -7.28 15.27 -11.88
N GLY A 131 -8.30 14.54 -11.44
CA GLY A 131 -8.49 14.18 -10.04
C GLY A 131 -7.42 13.23 -9.51
N ILE A 132 -7.04 12.20 -10.28
CA ILE A 132 -6.03 11.21 -9.85
C ILE A 132 -4.67 11.87 -9.59
N PRO A 133 -4.08 12.69 -10.50
CA PRO A 133 -2.83 13.40 -10.21
C PRO A 133 -2.88 14.32 -8.98
N ILE A 134 -4.01 15.01 -8.75
CA ILE A 134 -4.21 15.86 -7.57
C ILE A 134 -4.20 14.99 -6.31
N THR A 135 -4.93 13.88 -6.32
CA THR A 135 -4.97 12.91 -5.21
C THR A 135 -3.59 12.33 -4.93
N LEU A 136 -2.82 11.95 -5.95
CA LEU A 136 -1.45 11.44 -5.76
C LEU A 136 -0.53 12.49 -5.12
N THR A 137 -0.66 13.76 -5.51
CA THR A 137 0.10 14.87 -4.90
C THR A 137 -0.29 15.06 -3.42
N MET A 138 -1.59 14.96 -3.12
CA MET A 138 -2.10 15.02 -1.75
C MET A 138 -1.62 13.83 -0.91
N LEU A 139 -1.65 12.60 -1.45
CA LEU A 139 -1.11 11.41 -0.80
C LEU A 139 0.39 11.55 -0.52
N ALA A 140 1.18 12.12 -1.43
CA ALA A 140 2.59 12.38 -1.17
C ALA A 140 2.80 13.36 0.01
N ALA A 141 1.99 14.42 0.10
CA ALA A 141 2.05 15.36 1.22
C ALA A 141 1.66 14.71 2.56
N ILE A 142 0.59 13.90 2.57
CA ILE A 142 0.13 13.16 3.76
C ILE A 142 1.17 12.11 4.15
N GLY A 143 1.71 11.36 3.20
CA GLY A 143 2.76 10.38 3.41
C GLY A 143 4.02 10.99 4.01
N GLY A 144 4.40 12.20 3.59
CA GLY A 144 5.49 12.96 4.23
C GLY A 144 5.23 13.25 5.71
N LYS A 145 4.00 13.63 6.07
CA LYS A 145 3.60 13.84 7.47
C LYS A 145 3.50 12.55 8.27
N LEU A 146 3.05 11.47 7.65
CA LEU A 146 3.05 10.14 8.28
C LEU A 146 4.50 9.69 8.55
N ALA A 147 5.41 9.92 7.62
CA ALA A 147 6.83 9.65 7.80
C ALA A 147 7.47 10.52 8.91
N ASP A 148 7.10 11.80 9.03
CA ASP A 148 7.50 12.64 10.17
C ASP A 148 7.04 12.03 11.51
N GLY A 149 5.78 11.57 11.57
CA GLY A 149 5.23 10.89 12.74
C GLY A 149 5.97 9.60 13.07
N ASN A 150 6.30 8.79 12.06
CA ASN A 150 7.10 7.58 12.23
C ASN A 150 8.49 7.91 12.76
N ARG A 151 9.18 8.91 12.19
CA ARG A 151 10.48 9.37 12.71
C ARG A 151 10.42 9.80 14.17
N PHE A 152 9.37 10.52 14.56
CA PHE A 152 9.16 10.88 15.96
C PHE A 152 9.02 9.63 16.84
N LEU A 153 8.23 8.64 16.42
CA LEU A 153 8.07 7.39 17.15
C LEU A 153 9.39 6.62 17.25
N GLU A 154 10.17 6.57 16.16
CA GLU A 154 11.50 5.97 16.16
C GLU A 154 12.43 6.62 17.17
N ASP A 155 12.44 7.95 17.24
CA ASP A 155 13.27 8.69 18.18
C ASP A 155 12.86 8.39 19.64
N GLN A 156 11.57 8.23 19.90
CA GLN A 156 11.08 7.82 21.22
C GLN A 156 11.54 6.40 21.58
N VAL A 157 11.45 5.46 20.63
CA VAL A 157 11.91 4.08 20.81
C VAL A 157 13.42 4.04 21.07
N LYS A 158 14.22 4.73 20.24
CA LYS A 158 15.68 4.80 20.38
C LYS A 158 16.09 5.42 21.71
N LYS A 159 15.40 6.47 22.18
CA LYS A 159 15.64 7.07 23.51
C LYS A 159 15.35 6.08 24.65
N ARG A 160 14.26 5.31 24.56
CA ARG A 160 13.89 4.32 25.59
C ARG A 160 14.80 3.09 25.57
N LEU A 161 15.30 2.70 24.40
CA LEU A 161 16.25 1.60 24.22
C LEU A 161 17.72 2.06 24.28
N ALA A 162 17.98 3.29 24.74
CA ALA A 162 19.34 3.84 24.80
C ALA A 162 20.30 3.00 25.65
N PHE A 163 19.78 2.17 26.57
CA PHE A 163 20.56 1.23 27.38
C PHE A 163 21.10 0.02 26.58
N LEU A 164 20.52 -0.29 25.42
CA LEU A 164 20.92 -1.39 24.50
C LEU A 164 21.91 -0.95 23.41
N LYS A 165 22.54 0.22 23.57
CA LYS A 165 23.41 0.89 22.56
C LYS A 165 24.54 0.03 21.97
N LYS A 166 24.87 -1.09 22.61
CA LYS A 166 25.95 -2.01 22.21
C LYS A 166 25.62 -2.85 20.96
N HIS A 167 24.34 -2.93 20.56
CA HIS A 167 23.90 -3.70 19.39
C HIS A 167 23.04 -2.85 18.43
N PRO A 168 23.66 -2.07 17.52
CA PRO A 168 22.94 -1.14 16.64
C PRO A 168 21.95 -1.84 15.70
N ASP A 169 22.30 -3.02 15.18
CA ASP A 169 21.42 -3.80 14.30
C ASP A 169 20.16 -4.26 15.03
N THR A 170 20.30 -4.73 16.28
CA THR A 170 19.16 -5.12 17.13
C THR A 170 18.23 -3.94 17.37
N ILE A 171 18.77 -2.73 17.63
CA ILE A 171 17.95 -1.52 17.80
C ILE A 171 17.17 -1.21 16.52
N ARG A 172 17.79 -1.35 15.34
CA ARG A 172 17.11 -1.13 14.05
C ARG A 172 15.95 -2.10 13.85
N PHE A 173 16.17 -3.41 14.06
CA PHE A 173 15.11 -4.41 13.91
C PHE A 173 13.97 -4.19 14.90
N VAL A 174 14.28 -3.92 16.17
CA VAL A 174 13.27 -3.64 17.20
C VAL A 174 12.48 -2.38 16.85
N ASN A 175 13.15 -1.35 16.35
CA ASN A 175 12.50 -0.10 15.93
C ASN A 175 11.53 -0.33 14.76
N ILE A 176 11.96 -0.99 13.69
CA ILE A 176 11.10 -1.33 12.55
C ILE A 176 9.90 -2.17 13.03
N PHE A 177 10.13 -3.17 13.89
CA PHE A 177 9.08 -4.02 14.42
C PHE A 177 8.06 -3.23 15.24
N ILE A 178 8.50 -2.38 16.17
CA ILE A 178 7.61 -1.57 17.03
C ILE A 178 6.82 -0.57 16.18
N VAL A 179 7.50 0.20 15.31
CA VAL A 179 6.85 1.21 14.48
C VAL A 179 5.83 0.58 13.54
N THR A 180 6.17 -0.53 12.90
CA THR A 180 5.24 -1.27 12.02
C THR A 180 4.06 -1.81 12.80
N THR A 181 4.27 -2.39 13.98
CA THR A 181 3.20 -2.91 14.84
C THR A 181 2.25 -1.80 15.30
N VAL A 182 2.78 -0.64 15.69
CA VAL A 182 1.96 0.52 16.08
C VAL A 182 1.14 1.03 14.89
N ASN A 183 1.74 1.15 13.70
CA ASN A 183 1.04 1.60 12.51
C ASN A 183 -0.06 0.62 12.07
N LEU A 184 0.21 -0.69 12.05
CA LEU A 184 -0.81 -1.72 11.81
C LEU A 184 -1.94 -1.63 12.84
N GLY A 185 -1.61 -1.44 14.11
CA GLY A 185 -2.60 -1.25 15.17
C GLY A 185 -3.52 -0.07 14.90
N VAL A 186 -2.96 1.10 14.58
CA VAL A 186 -3.70 2.37 14.45
C VAL A 186 -4.45 2.50 13.12
N PHE A 187 -3.84 2.09 12.00
CA PHE A 187 -4.39 2.33 10.66
C PHE A 187 -5.10 1.10 10.06
N PHE A 188 -4.92 -0.09 10.64
CA PHE A 188 -5.49 -1.33 10.11
C PHE A 188 -6.42 -2.03 11.11
N PHE A 189 -5.92 -2.49 12.26
CA PHE A 189 -6.71 -3.28 13.21
C PHE A 189 -7.73 -2.47 14.01
N LEU A 190 -7.37 -1.27 14.47
CA LEU A 190 -8.29 -0.40 15.20
C LEU A 190 -9.47 0.04 14.33
N PRO A 191 -9.28 0.52 13.08
CA PRO A 191 -10.41 0.85 12.22
C PRO A 191 -11.26 -0.37 11.86
N ALA A 192 -10.66 -1.56 11.65
CA ALA A 192 -11.43 -2.80 11.46
C ALA A 192 -12.38 -3.07 12.64
N TYR A 193 -11.88 -2.92 13.87
CA TYR A 193 -12.71 -3.06 15.07
C TYR A 193 -13.80 -1.99 15.15
N VAL A 194 -13.52 -0.76 14.71
CA VAL A 194 -14.53 0.31 14.66
C VAL A 194 -15.61 -0.03 13.63
N PHE A 195 -15.24 -0.45 12.41
CA PHE A 195 -16.21 -0.82 11.37
C PHE A 195 -17.06 -2.02 11.77
N SER A 196 -16.49 -3.06 12.39
CA SER A 196 -17.26 -4.21 12.88
C SER A 196 -18.23 -3.88 14.02
N ARG A 197 -18.19 -2.65 14.56
CA ARG A 197 -19.15 -2.15 15.57
C ARG A 197 -20.12 -1.14 14.99
N LEU A 198 -19.73 -0.48 13.90
CA LEU A 198 -20.52 0.56 13.27
C LEU A 198 -21.41 0.02 12.15
N GLU A 199 -20.98 -1.02 11.44
CA GLU A 199 -21.74 -1.70 10.40
C GLU A 199 -22.41 -2.92 11.03
N THR A 200 -23.73 -3.01 10.92
CA THR A 200 -24.56 -3.90 11.75
C THR A 200 -24.37 -5.37 11.40
N GLU A 201 -24.19 -5.65 10.10
CA GLU A 201 -24.08 -7.00 9.55
C GLU A 201 -22.63 -7.46 9.35
N TRP A 202 -21.64 -6.67 9.77
CA TRP A 202 -20.24 -6.98 9.48
C TRP A 202 -19.58 -7.77 10.60
N SER A 203 -19.03 -8.93 10.26
CA SER A 203 -18.10 -9.62 11.16
C SER A 203 -16.79 -8.84 11.28
N TYR A 204 -15.98 -9.14 12.30
CA TYR A 204 -14.63 -8.54 12.39
C TYR A 204 -13.73 -8.94 11.21
N LEU A 205 -13.93 -10.16 10.67
CA LEU A 205 -13.20 -10.62 9.50
C LEU A 205 -13.64 -9.83 8.25
N ASP A 206 -14.93 -9.57 8.10
CA ASP A 206 -15.49 -8.77 6.99
C ASP A 206 -14.94 -7.35 7.03
N ALA A 207 -14.87 -6.77 8.23
CA ALA A 207 -14.25 -5.47 8.43
C ALA A 207 -12.76 -5.50 8.06
N LEU A 208 -11.99 -6.51 8.47
CA LEU A 208 -10.58 -6.64 8.08
C LEU A 208 -10.40 -6.82 6.56
N TYR A 209 -11.29 -7.59 5.93
CA TYR A 209 -11.33 -7.77 4.49
C TYR A 209 -11.63 -6.44 3.78
N TYR A 210 -12.67 -5.71 4.20
CA TYR A 210 -13.00 -4.38 3.71
C TYR A 210 -11.81 -3.42 3.84
N MET A 211 -11.15 -3.40 5.00
CA MET A 211 -9.98 -2.57 5.25
C MET A 211 -8.87 -2.84 4.23
N PHE A 212 -8.55 -4.12 3.99
CA PHE A 212 -7.52 -4.50 3.03
C PHE A 212 -7.93 -4.15 1.59
N ILE A 213 -9.12 -4.55 1.15
CA ILE A 213 -9.63 -4.35 -0.22
C ILE A 213 -9.77 -2.86 -0.57
N THR A 214 -10.18 -2.05 0.42
CA THR A 214 -10.28 -0.59 0.29
C THR A 214 -8.91 0.06 0.15
N LEU A 215 -8.00 -0.20 1.10
CA LEU A 215 -6.70 0.48 1.15
C LEU A 215 -5.72 -0.03 0.11
N SER A 216 -5.89 -1.27 -0.38
CA SER A 216 -5.15 -1.78 -1.54
C SER A 216 -5.69 -1.29 -2.88
N THR A 217 -6.77 -0.49 -2.87
CA THR A 217 -7.45 0.02 -4.06
C THR A 217 -8.00 -1.08 -4.98
N VAL A 218 -8.23 -2.28 -4.46
CA VAL A 218 -8.89 -3.37 -5.19
C VAL A 218 -10.38 -3.08 -5.36
N GLY A 219 -11.04 -2.68 -4.27
CA GLY A 219 -12.41 -2.14 -4.29
C GLY A 219 -13.48 -3.06 -4.92
N PHE A 220 -13.66 -4.28 -4.42
CA PHE A 220 -14.70 -5.19 -4.96
C PHE A 220 -16.13 -4.68 -4.83
N GLY A 221 -16.44 -3.91 -3.77
CA GLY A 221 -17.74 -3.27 -3.58
C GLY A 221 -18.84 -4.19 -3.02
N ASP A 222 -18.49 -5.42 -2.67
CA ASP A 222 -19.26 -6.35 -1.85
C ASP A 222 -19.52 -5.79 -0.44
N TYR A 223 -18.51 -5.15 0.16
CA TYR A 223 -18.61 -4.40 1.40
C TYR A 223 -18.33 -2.92 1.16
N VAL A 224 -19.27 -2.05 1.51
CA VAL A 224 -19.12 -0.59 1.42
C VAL A 224 -19.77 0.06 2.64
N ALA A 225 -18.98 0.77 3.44
CA ALA A 225 -19.43 1.29 4.72
C ALA A 225 -20.45 2.45 4.61
N THR A 226 -20.80 2.90 3.39
CA THR A 226 -21.77 3.98 3.15
C THR A 226 -23.19 3.50 2.84
N GLN A 227 -23.43 2.18 2.81
CA GLN A 227 -24.74 1.62 2.46
C GLN A 227 -25.79 1.82 3.57
N GLU A 228 -25.40 1.71 4.85
CA GLU A 228 -26.33 1.92 5.96
C GLU A 228 -26.60 3.42 6.20
N THR A 229 -27.87 3.83 6.09
CA THR A 229 -28.27 5.21 6.46
C THR A 229 -28.24 5.40 7.97
N ARG A 230 -27.37 6.32 8.43
CA ARG A 230 -27.29 6.69 9.84
C ARG A 230 -28.53 7.49 10.29
N PRO A 231 -28.98 7.34 11.55
CA PRO A 231 -30.27 7.88 12.01
C PRO A 231 -30.35 9.42 11.99
N THR A 232 -29.22 10.12 12.06
CA THR A 232 -29.16 11.59 11.96
C THR A 232 -28.30 12.03 10.77
N TYR A 233 -28.76 13.06 10.05
CA TYR A 233 -28.02 13.66 8.92
C TYR A 233 -26.60 14.09 9.29
N THR A 234 -26.43 14.75 10.44
CA THR A 234 -25.10 15.18 10.94
C THR A 234 -24.18 14.00 11.23
N GLN A 235 -24.71 12.89 11.74
CA GLN A 235 -23.91 11.68 12.00
C GLN A 235 -23.49 11.03 10.67
N ASN A 236 -24.36 11.01 9.67
CA ASN A 236 -24.04 10.51 8.33
C ASN A 236 -22.89 11.31 7.70
N ILE A 237 -22.97 12.64 7.75
CA ILE A 237 -21.89 13.51 7.25
C ILE A 237 -20.59 13.26 8.01
N ALA A 238 -20.64 13.29 9.34
CA ALA A 238 -19.44 13.11 10.17
C ALA A 238 -18.77 11.75 9.88
N TYR A 239 -19.58 10.71 9.71
CA TYR A 239 -19.12 9.38 9.34
C TYR A 239 -18.43 9.36 7.96
N LYS A 240 -19.07 9.91 6.92
CA LYS A 240 -18.49 9.99 5.56
C LYS A 240 -17.21 10.83 5.51
N ILE A 241 -17.14 11.93 6.26
CA ILE A 241 -15.90 12.73 6.40
C ILE A 241 -14.81 11.93 7.11
N GLY A 242 -15.15 11.25 8.21
CA GLY A 242 -14.22 10.39 8.93
C GLY A 242 -13.67 9.27 8.04
N LEU A 243 -14.54 8.68 7.23
CA LEU A 243 -14.19 7.66 6.24
C LEU A 243 -13.26 8.21 5.16
N PHE A 244 -13.52 9.41 4.62
CA PHE A 244 -12.60 10.09 3.69
C PHE A 244 -11.21 10.28 4.32
N CYS A 245 -11.14 10.81 5.54
CA CYS A 245 -9.88 11.02 6.24
C CYS A 245 -9.13 9.70 6.50
N TRP A 246 -9.86 8.66 6.88
CA TRP A 246 -9.32 7.34 7.09
C TRP A 246 -8.78 6.74 5.77
N ILE A 247 -9.52 6.79 4.65
CA ILE A 247 -9.03 6.31 3.36
C ILE A 247 -7.75 7.04 2.95
N MET A 248 -7.71 8.37 3.03
CA MET A 248 -6.53 9.15 2.61
C MET A 248 -5.29 8.84 3.45
N THR A 249 -5.45 8.68 4.76
CA THR A 249 -4.31 8.32 5.65
C THR A 249 -3.94 6.85 5.57
N GLY A 250 -4.94 5.97 5.44
CA GLY A 250 -4.78 4.53 5.29
C GLY A 250 -4.09 4.14 3.98
N LEU A 251 -4.36 4.83 2.88
CA LEU A 251 -3.67 4.63 1.59
C LEU A 251 -2.16 4.92 1.74
N CYS A 252 -1.81 6.01 2.43
CA CYS A 252 -0.40 6.33 2.71
C CYS A 252 0.26 5.28 3.61
N PHE A 253 -0.47 4.79 4.60
CA PHE A 253 0.01 3.72 5.48
C PHE A 253 0.27 2.44 4.69
N LEU A 254 -0.69 1.97 3.88
CA LEU A 254 -0.53 0.72 3.14
C LEU A 254 0.56 0.85 2.07
N ALA A 255 0.67 2.00 1.41
CA ALA A 255 1.80 2.29 0.51
C ALA A 255 3.14 2.16 1.23
N SER A 256 3.27 2.69 2.45
CA SER A 256 4.49 2.56 3.26
C SER A 256 4.80 1.10 3.62
N VAL A 257 3.77 0.28 3.88
CA VAL A 257 3.95 -1.17 4.12
C VAL A 257 4.43 -1.88 2.86
N PHE A 258 3.87 -1.56 1.68
CA PHE A 258 4.34 -2.13 0.42
C PHE A 258 5.77 -1.70 0.08
N ASP A 259 6.14 -0.46 0.35
CA ASP A 259 7.53 0.00 0.17
C ASP A 259 8.50 -0.81 1.03
N LEU A 260 8.17 -1.08 2.30
CA LEU A 260 8.96 -1.94 3.19
C LEU A 260 9.06 -3.38 2.64
N LEU A 261 7.96 -3.96 2.17
CA LEU A 261 7.97 -5.31 1.58
C LEU A 261 8.84 -5.37 0.33
N VAL A 262 8.77 -4.35 -0.53
CA VAL A 262 9.60 -4.25 -1.74
C VAL A 262 11.08 -4.08 -1.40
N GLU A 263 11.42 -3.32 -0.36
CA GLU A 263 12.80 -3.19 0.12
C GLU A 263 13.36 -4.52 0.63
N GLU A 264 12.59 -5.28 1.40
CA GLU A 264 13.00 -6.62 1.88
C GLU A 264 13.17 -7.61 0.72
N MET A 265 12.27 -7.59 -0.28
CA MET A 265 12.41 -8.43 -1.47
C MET A 265 13.70 -8.12 -2.25
N LYS A 266 14.06 -6.85 -2.41
CA LYS A 266 15.33 -6.44 -3.04
C LYS A 266 16.53 -6.91 -2.21
N GLY A 267 16.43 -6.81 -0.88
CA GLY A 267 17.47 -7.30 0.03
C GLY A 267 17.70 -8.82 -0.09
N ILE A 268 16.65 -9.60 -0.31
CA ILE A 268 16.77 -11.05 -0.59
C ILE A 268 17.46 -11.28 -1.94
N GLU A 269 17.10 -10.53 -2.97
CA GLU A 269 17.71 -10.64 -4.30
C GLU A 269 19.22 -10.38 -4.25
N ASP A 270 19.66 -9.36 -3.52
CA ASP A 270 21.08 -9.02 -3.38
C ASP A 270 21.86 -10.12 -2.64
N ARG A 271 21.30 -10.71 -1.58
CA ARG A 271 21.90 -11.85 -0.85
C ARG A 271 22.08 -13.08 -1.74
N ILE A 272 21.07 -13.40 -2.56
CA ILE A 272 21.13 -14.52 -3.51
C ILE A 272 22.24 -14.29 -4.55
N LYS A 273 22.37 -13.06 -5.07
CA LYS A 273 23.43 -12.73 -6.02
C LYS A 273 24.82 -12.81 -5.40
N GLU A 274 24.98 -12.37 -4.15
CA GLU A 274 26.26 -12.50 -3.44
C GLU A 274 26.66 -13.96 -3.25
N GLU A 275 25.71 -14.84 -2.91
CA GLU A 275 25.95 -16.27 -2.75
C GLU A 275 26.31 -16.95 -4.08
N ILE A 276 25.64 -16.60 -5.18
CA ILE A 276 25.96 -17.11 -6.53
C ILE A 276 27.33 -16.60 -7.03
N THR A 277 27.73 -15.38 -6.62
CA THR A 277 28.98 -14.76 -7.10
C THR A 277 30.20 -15.22 -6.31
N LYS A 278 30.05 -15.77 -5.10
CA LYS A 278 31.15 -16.42 -4.37
C LYS A 278 31.47 -17.76 -5.02
N PRO A 279 32.65 -17.96 -5.63
CA PRO A 279 33.01 -19.26 -6.16
C PRO A 279 33.16 -20.25 -5.01
N SER A 280 32.48 -21.38 -5.10
CA SER A 280 32.68 -22.54 -4.24
C SER A 280 34.10 -23.08 -4.43
N GLY A 281 35.05 -22.63 -3.61
CA GLY A 281 36.40 -23.20 -3.61
C GLY A 281 37.50 -22.20 -3.30
N GLU A 282 37.56 -21.69 -2.07
CA GLU A 282 38.83 -21.30 -1.47
C GLU A 282 38.85 -21.91 -0.06
N SER A 283 39.34 -23.14 0.00
CA SER A 283 39.49 -23.92 1.22
C SER A 283 40.49 -23.27 2.16
N ASP A 284 40.07 -23.12 3.41
CA ASP A 284 40.87 -22.79 4.59
C ASP A 284 42.08 -23.73 4.78
N LEU A 285 43.19 -23.51 4.06
CA LEU A 285 44.42 -24.31 4.27
C LEU A 285 45.74 -23.55 4.38
N ASP A 286 45.77 -22.21 4.39
CA ASP A 286 47.05 -21.46 4.42
C ASP A 286 47.29 -20.57 5.64
N ASN A 287 46.59 -20.76 6.77
CA ASN A 287 46.86 -19.97 7.99
C ASN A 287 47.35 -20.76 9.22
N GLU A 288 47.92 -21.96 9.00
CA GLU A 288 48.49 -22.78 10.08
C GLU A 288 49.96 -23.20 9.87
N LYS A 289 50.72 -22.47 9.05
CA LYS A 289 52.18 -22.65 8.93
C LYS A 289 52.93 -21.33 9.05
N GLY A 290 52.98 -20.79 10.27
CA GLY A 290 53.78 -19.59 10.56
C GLY A 290 54.01 -19.29 12.03
N LYS A 291 53.67 -20.21 12.94
CA LYS A 291 53.97 -20.09 14.36
C LYS A 291 54.52 -21.41 14.84
N ASP A 292 55.79 -21.62 14.60
CA ASP A 292 56.67 -22.34 15.52
C ASP A 292 58.12 -22.01 15.14
N ILE A 293 58.97 -21.89 16.17
CA ILE A 293 60.40 -21.56 16.15
C ILE A 293 60.75 -20.06 16.29
N GLN A 294 60.70 -19.55 17.53
CA GLN A 294 61.93 -19.16 18.24
C GLN A 294 61.64 -18.84 19.71
N GLY A 295 62.32 -19.59 20.58
CA GLY A 295 62.26 -19.47 22.04
C GLY A 295 63.18 -18.37 22.59
N GLN A 296 62.71 -17.80 23.69
CA GLN A 296 63.38 -17.45 24.95
C GLN A 296 64.81 -16.88 25.03
N ASP A 297 64.86 -15.87 25.92
CA ASP A 297 65.94 -15.43 26.82
C ASP A 297 66.99 -14.43 26.29
N THR A 298 66.93 -13.17 26.77
CA THR A 298 67.69 -12.70 27.95
C THR A 298 67.37 -11.23 28.28
N LYS A 299 67.41 -10.92 29.59
CA LYS A 299 67.43 -9.57 30.17
C LYS A 299 68.82 -8.94 29.96
N ASP A 300 68.90 -7.61 29.88
CA ASP A 300 69.79 -6.80 30.73
C ASP A 300 69.64 -5.27 30.50
N GLU A 301 70.17 -4.56 31.49
CA GLU A 301 69.93 -3.19 31.96
C GLU A 301 70.59 -2.02 31.19
N GLN A 302 69.99 -0.83 31.42
CA GLN A 302 70.61 0.48 31.73
C GLN A 302 71.17 1.46 30.66
N HIS A 303 70.70 2.71 30.83
CA HIS A 303 71.42 4.01 30.91
C HIS A 303 71.40 5.02 29.74
N GLY A 304 71.21 6.30 30.12
CA GLY A 304 71.66 7.53 29.44
C GLY A 304 70.59 8.32 28.69
N GLU A 305 69.95 9.32 29.33
CA GLU A 305 70.24 10.78 29.24
C GLU A 305 69.76 11.49 27.95
N GLY A 306 69.04 12.62 28.10
CA GLY A 306 68.80 13.54 26.97
C GLY A 306 67.56 14.43 27.04
N MET A 307 67.66 15.51 27.80
CA MET A 307 66.75 16.65 27.94
C MET A 307 66.51 17.43 26.62
N SER A 308 65.28 17.90 26.34
CA SER A 308 64.98 19.29 25.89
C SER A 308 63.49 19.53 25.56
N LEU A 309 62.98 20.65 26.08
CA LEU A 309 61.68 21.28 25.87
C LEU A 309 61.61 22.08 24.56
N ARG A 310 60.46 22.11 23.86
CA ARG A 310 59.74 23.36 23.50
C ARG A 310 58.41 23.17 22.76
N ALA A 311 57.36 23.68 23.41
CA ALA A 311 56.28 24.58 22.92
C ALA A 311 55.68 24.49 21.50
N ARG A 312 54.35 24.26 21.50
CA ARG A 312 53.25 24.96 20.81
C ARG A 312 53.57 25.74 19.52
N THR A 313 52.77 25.48 18.46
CA THR A 313 51.89 26.50 17.87
C THR A 313 50.79 25.89 16.98
N SER A 314 49.58 26.43 17.16
CA SER A 314 48.38 26.24 16.36
C SER A 314 48.49 27.02 15.04
N LYS A 315 47.91 26.51 13.94
CA LYS A 315 47.51 27.35 12.80
C LYS A 315 46.27 26.81 12.09
N LYS A 316 45.19 27.59 12.22
CA LYS A 316 44.03 27.77 11.33
C LYS A 316 44.47 28.43 10.02
N THR A 317 43.83 28.11 8.90
CA THR A 317 43.71 28.95 7.68
C THR A 317 42.47 28.42 6.95
N VAL A 318 41.30 29.08 6.92
CA VAL A 318 40.85 30.35 6.28
C VAL A 318 40.91 30.32 4.75
N SER A 319 39.74 30.65 4.19
CA SER A 319 39.27 30.86 2.82
C SER A 319 40.13 31.74 1.92
N HIS A 320 39.99 31.56 0.60
CA HIS A 320 40.10 32.63 -0.38
C HIS A 320 39.04 32.49 -1.48
N GLU A 321 38.18 33.49 -1.53
CA GLU A 321 37.49 34.02 -2.71
C GLU A 321 38.48 34.92 -3.44
N GLU A 322 38.49 34.91 -4.78
CA GLU A 322 39.01 36.02 -5.57
C GLU A 322 38.30 36.06 -6.92
N MET A 323 37.63 37.20 -7.17
CA MET A 323 37.16 37.68 -8.47
C MET A 323 38.35 38.30 -9.21
N GLU A 324 38.36 38.21 -10.54
CA GLU A 324 38.93 39.27 -11.37
C GLU A 324 38.14 39.39 -12.69
N GLU A 325 37.64 40.61 -12.92
CA GLU A 325 37.04 41.13 -14.15
C GLU A 325 38.12 41.56 -15.17
N THR A 326 37.64 41.93 -16.37
CA THR A 326 38.25 42.65 -17.52
C THR A 326 38.58 41.75 -18.73
N GLU A 327 38.23 42.07 -19.98
CA GLU A 327 37.68 43.29 -20.59
C GLU A 327 37.02 42.98 -21.95
N THR A 328 36.27 43.97 -22.42
CA THR A 328 35.44 44.15 -23.62
C THR A 328 36.05 43.92 -25.02
N CYS A 329 35.20 43.51 -25.98
CA CYS A 329 35.07 44.15 -27.31
C CYS A 329 33.67 43.93 -27.92
N LEU A 330 32.97 45.04 -28.22
CA LEU A 330 31.76 45.20 -29.05
C LEU A 330 32.16 45.28 -30.56
N PRO A 331 31.24 45.59 -31.50
CA PRO A 331 29.99 44.90 -31.88
C PRO A 331 29.96 44.64 -33.41
N ASP A 332 28.96 43.90 -33.93
CA ASP A 332 28.42 44.31 -35.23
C ASP A 332 26.95 43.96 -35.46
N LYS A 333 26.31 44.88 -36.19
CA LYS A 333 24.89 44.99 -36.55
C LYS A 333 24.51 43.94 -37.61
N GLU A 334 23.25 43.54 -37.66
CA GLU A 334 22.32 43.97 -38.74
C GLU A 334 20.90 43.39 -38.61
N LYS A 335 19.96 44.22 -39.05
CA LYS A 335 18.52 44.01 -39.17
C LYS A 335 18.18 43.36 -40.54
N HIS A 336 16.89 43.07 -40.71
CA HIS A 336 16.15 42.61 -41.91
C HIS A 336 15.99 41.08 -41.94
N ALA A 337 14.79 40.50 -42.03
CA ALA A 337 13.45 41.00 -42.33
C ALA A 337 12.37 40.14 -41.63
#